data_AF-A0A8C3MBA1-F1
#
_entry.id   AF-A0A8C3MBA1-F1
#
_cell.length_a   1.000
_cell.length_b   1.000
_cell.length_c   1.000
_cell.angle_alpha   90.00
_cell.angle_beta   90.00
_cell.angle_gamma   90.00
#
_symmetry.space_group_name_H-M   'P 1'
#
loop_
_entity.id
_entity.type
_entity.pdbx_description
1 polymer ?
#
loop_
_entity_poly.entity_id
_entity_poly.type
_entity_poly.pdbx_seq_one_letter_code
_entity_poly.pdbx_strand_id
1 'polypeptide(L)'
;MEGGGIACSEAARWLRAQFREPPRVALVCGSGLGALAEELTEAKAIDYRDIPHFPRSTVQGHAGRLVVGRLGSAPCAVLQGRFHLYEGHAPSQVVIPIRTMALLGVHTLVLTNAAGSLRPELSPGHLLVIRDHIDLAGLAGRSPLVGPNDDRFGPRFPPMVDAYDPALRRLALALAPKELRARSGVYVGVGGPSYETPAECRYLRRVGAHAVGERGRGLGRGSSKLTQIQPQTSSELPQIQPQTSSELPQIWP
;
A
#
# COMPACT_ATOMS: atom_id res chain seq x y z
N MET A 1 -20.90 -7.06 10.46
CA MET A 1 -20.11 -7.23 9.21
C MET A 1 -18.81 -7.96 9.53
N GLU A 2 -18.88 -9.27 9.76
CA GLU A 2 -17.73 -10.16 10.03
C GLU A 2 -17.00 -10.63 8.74
N GLY A 3 -17.52 -10.26 7.57
CA GLY A 3 -17.11 -10.86 6.29
C GLY A 3 -15.74 -10.46 5.74
N GLY A 4 -15.17 -9.30 6.14
CA GLY A 4 -13.93 -8.79 5.54
C GLY A 4 -12.70 -9.66 5.82
N GLY A 5 -12.57 -10.15 7.06
CA GLY A 5 -11.45 -11.01 7.45
C GLY A 5 -11.57 -12.45 6.94
N ILE A 6 -12.81 -12.96 6.83
CA ILE A 6 -13.10 -14.26 6.21
C ILE A 6 -12.72 -14.22 4.72
N ALA A 7 -13.16 -13.18 4.01
CA ALA A 7 -12.83 -12.96 2.60
C ALA A 7 -11.32 -12.97 2.31
N CYS A 8 -10.53 -12.23 3.12
CA CYS A 8 -9.08 -12.19 2.97
C CYS A 8 -8.43 -13.57 3.24
N SER A 9 -8.96 -14.32 4.21
CA SER A 9 -8.44 -15.64 4.57
C SER A 9 -8.72 -16.68 3.48
N GLU A 10 -9.91 -16.64 2.88
CA GLU A 10 -10.27 -17.51 1.74
C GLU A 10 -9.43 -17.19 0.50
N ALA A 11 -9.27 -15.90 0.18
CA ALA A 11 -8.40 -15.46 -0.92
C ALA A 11 -6.95 -15.92 -0.70
N ALA A 12 -6.40 -15.74 0.51
CA ALA A 12 -5.05 -16.14 0.86
C ALA A 12 -4.87 -17.67 0.79
N ARG A 13 -5.84 -18.44 1.29
CA ARG A 13 -5.82 -19.91 1.21
C ARG A 13 -5.83 -20.39 -0.24
N TRP A 14 -6.69 -19.81 -1.07
CA TRP A 14 -6.79 -20.15 -2.49
C TRP A 14 -5.49 -19.81 -3.22
N LEU A 15 -4.93 -18.61 -2.99
CA LEU A 15 -3.67 -18.17 -3.58
C LEU A 15 -2.49 -19.05 -3.16
N ARG A 16 -2.42 -19.47 -1.89
CA ARG A 16 -1.34 -20.33 -1.39
C ARG A 16 -1.25 -21.66 -2.15
N ALA A 17 -2.37 -22.16 -2.67
CA ALA A 17 -2.39 -23.36 -3.51
C ALA A 17 -1.89 -23.11 -4.95
N GLN A 18 -1.68 -21.85 -5.36
CA GLN A 18 -1.30 -21.49 -6.72
C GLN A 18 0.21 -21.43 -6.96
N PHE A 19 1.03 -21.40 -5.91
CA PHE A 19 2.49 -21.24 -5.99
C PHE A 19 3.20 -22.05 -4.90
N ARG A 20 4.46 -22.45 -5.18
CA ARG A 20 5.27 -23.29 -4.27
C ARG A 20 5.84 -22.53 -3.09
N GLU A 21 6.36 -21.33 -3.34
CA GLU A 21 6.94 -20.45 -2.33
C GLU A 21 6.07 -19.19 -2.21
N PRO A 22 5.63 -18.79 -1.00
CA PRO A 22 4.88 -17.56 -0.82
C PRO A 22 5.76 -16.32 -1.04
N PRO A 23 5.19 -15.21 -1.56
CA PRO A 23 5.91 -13.96 -1.72
C PRO A 23 6.30 -13.38 -0.35
N ARG A 24 7.51 -12.81 -0.28
CA ARG A 24 8.01 -12.08 0.89
C ARG A 24 7.80 -10.58 0.75
N VAL A 25 7.86 -10.10 -0.49
CA VAL A 25 7.66 -8.70 -0.87
C VAL A 25 6.46 -8.61 -1.81
N ALA A 26 5.56 -7.66 -1.57
CA ALA A 26 4.53 -7.28 -2.53
C ALA A 26 4.82 -5.88 -3.08
N LEU A 27 4.72 -5.72 -4.39
CA LEU A 27 4.81 -4.43 -5.07
C LEU A 27 3.45 -4.12 -5.67
N VAL A 28 2.93 -2.94 -5.40
CA VAL A 28 1.65 -2.49 -5.93
C VAL A 28 1.91 -1.41 -6.95
N CYS A 29 1.66 -1.75 -8.21
CA CYS A 29 1.94 -0.87 -9.33
C CYS A 29 0.77 0.10 -9.55
N GLY A 30 1.05 1.39 -9.42
CA GLY A 30 0.18 2.46 -9.88
C GLY A 30 0.20 2.62 -11.40
N SER A 31 -0.54 3.60 -11.91
CA SER A 31 -0.60 3.92 -13.34
C SER A 31 0.79 4.12 -13.94
N GLY A 32 1.09 3.42 -15.03
CA GLY A 32 2.37 3.54 -15.76
C GLY A 32 3.55 2.75 -15.16
N LEU A 33 3.33 1.90 -14.17
CA LEU A 33 4.36 1.04 -13.55
C LEU A 33 4.05 -0.47 -13.69
N GLY A 34 3.05 -0.83 -14.49
CA GLY A 34 2.64 -2.22 -14.69
C GLY A 34 3.74 -3.11 -15.29
N ALA A 35 4.61 -2.55 -16.14
CA ALA A 35 5.69 -3.29 -16.79
C ALA A 35 6.68 -3.94 -15.80
N LEU A 36 6.73 -3.48 -14.54
CA LEU A 36 7.59 -4.12 -13.52
C LEU A 36 7.24 -5.60 -13.31
N ALA A 37 6.00 -6.02 -13.60
CA ALA A 37 5.63 -7.42 -13.49
C ALA A 37 6.30 -8.31 -14.54
N GLU A 38 6.72 -7.73 -15.67
CA GLU A 38 7.36 -8.43 -16.79
C GLU A 38 8.82 -8.80 -16.46
N GLU A 39 9.41 -8.14 -15.46
CA GLU A 39 10.76 -8.42 -14.96
C GLU A 39 10.83 -9.64 -14.02
N LEU A 40 9.68 -10.21 -13.64
CA LEU A 40 9.68 -11.38 -12.76
C LEU A 40 10.05 -12.64 -13.54
N THR A 41 11.02 -13.38 -13.01
CA THR A 41 11.31 -14.73 -13.48
C THR A 41 10.40 -15.74 -12.80
N GLU A 42 10.19 -16.89 -13.45
CA GLU A 42 9.30 -17.96 -12.95
C GLU A 42 7.87 -17.45 -12.65
N ALA A 43 7.44 -16.43 -13.41
CA ALA A 43 6.23 -15.69 -13.11
C ALA A 43 4.96 -16.48 -13.46
N LYS A 44 4.00 -16.45 -12.54
CA LYS A 44 2.61 -16.86 -12.73
C LYS A 44 1.70 -15.66 -12.58
N ALA A 45 1.00 -15.31 -13.65
CA ALA A 45 -0.03 -14.29 -13.64
C ALA A 45 -1.40 -14.88 -13.32
N ILE A 46 -2.17 -14.21 -12.47
CA ILE A 46 -3.52 -14.58 -12.04
C ILE A 46 -4.40 -13.34 -12.18
N ASP A 47 -5.48 -13.42 -12.95
CA ASP A 47 -6.42 -12.30 -13.08
C ASP A 47 -7.17 -12.10 -11.74
N TYR A 48 -7.37 -10.84 -11.33
CA TYR A 48 -8.09 -10.50 -10.09
C TYR A 48 -9.49 -11.11 -10.04
N ARG A 49 -10.14 -11.27 -11.20
CA ARG A 49 -11.49 -11.86 -11.30
C ARG A 49 -11.55 -13.33 -10.85
N ASP A 50 -10.42 -14.03 -10.90
CA ASP A 50 -10.31 -15.45 -10.55
C ASP A 50 -9.93 -15.63 -9.07
N ILE A 51 -9.51 -14.55 -8.40
CA ILE A 51 -9.16 -14.56 -6.98
C ILE A 51 -10.45 -14.31 -6.17
N PRO A 52 -10.82 -15.21 -5.25
CA PRO A 52 -11.99 -15.02 -4.39
C PRO A 52 -11.97 -13.65 -3.70
N HIS A 53 -13.11 -12.95 -3.71
CA HIS A 53 -13.33 -11.67 -3.04
C HIS A 53 -12.50 -10.47 -3.51
N PHE A 54 -11.63 -10.64 -4.50
CA PHE A 54 -10.93 -9.50 -5.08
C PHE A 54 -11.93 -8.58 -5.82
N PRO A 55 -11.83 -7.25 -5.62
CA PRO A 55 -12.61 -6.31 -6.42
C PRO A 55 -12.28 -6.40 -7.91
N ARG A 56 -13.19 -5.95 -8.76
CA ARG A 56 -12.94 -5.81 -10.21
C ARG A 56 -12.35 -4.44 -10.49
N SER A 57 -11.23 -4.39 -11.21
CA SER A 57 -10.61 -3.13 -11.62
C SER A 57 -11.37 -2.57 -12.81
N THR A 58 -11.85 -1.33 -12.71
CA THR A 58 -12.58 -0.66 -13.81
C THR A 58 -11.76 0.43 -14.50
N VAL A 59 -10.58 0.73 -13.96
CA VAL A 59 -9.68 1.80 -14.43
C VAL A 59 -8.87 1.37 -15.66
N GLN A 60 -8.97 2.16 -16.74
CA GLN A 60 -8.09 2.02 -17.91
C GLN A 60 -6.60 2.14 -17.52
N GLY A 61 -5.79 1.19 -17.99
CA GLY A 61 -4.35 1.10 -17.67
C GLY A 61 -4.01 0.22 -16.47
N HIS A 62 -5.02 -0.37 -15.80
CA HIS A 62 -4.83 -1.37 -14.76
C HIS A 62 -5.12 -2.74 -15.36
N ALA A 63 -4.09 -3.57 -15.54
CA ALA A 63 -4.24 -4.91 -16.12
C ALA A 63 -5.14 -5.82 -15.28
N GLY A 64 -5.24 -5.55 -13.97
CA GLY A 64 -6.11 -6.31 -13.07
C GLY A 64 -5.57 -7.69 -12.78
N ARG A 65 -4.26 -7.80 -12.54
CA ARG A 65 -3.55 -9.07 -12.38
C ARG A 65 -2.63 -9.07 -11.17
N LEU A 66 -2.57 -10.21 -10.49
CA LEU A 66 -1.54 -10.54 -9.52
C LEU A 66 -0.49 -11.39 -10.25
N VAL A 67 0.75 -10.93 -10.29
CA VAL A 67 1.88 -11.67 -10.86
C VAL A 67 2.80 -12.10 -9.74
N VAL A 68 2.95 -13.40 -9.52
CA VAL A 68 3.85 -13.95 -8.50
C VAL A 68 5.03 -14.61 -9.18
N GLY A 69 6.24 -14.33 -8.74
CA GLY A 69 7.47 -14.87 -9.33
C GLY A 69 8.67 -14.44 -8.50
N ARG A 70 9.82 -14.25 -9.15
CA ARG A 70 11.06 -13.84 -8.49
C ARG A 70 11.62 -12.57 -9.10
N LEU A 71 12.08 -11.65 -8.25
CA LEU A 71 12.92 -10.54 -8.66
C LEU A 71 14.33 -10.81 -8.12
N GLY A 72 15.24 -11.23 -9.00
CA GLY A 72 16.49 -11.86 -8.58
C GLY A 72 16.21 -13.15 -7.78
N SER A 73 16.72 -13.24 -6.55
CA SER A 73 16.47 -14.38 -5.66
C SER A 73 15.27 -14.17 -4.71
N ALA A 74 14.59 -13.01 -4.73
CA ALA A 74 13.51 -12.73 -3.81
C ALA A 74 12.14 -13.16 -4.39
N PRO A 75 11.34 -13.98 -3.68
CA PRO A 75 9.97 -14.27 -4.08
C PRO A 75 9.08 -13.04 -3.89
N CYS A 76 8.48 -12.57 -4.97
CA CYS A 76 7.76 -11.32 -5.04
C CYS A 76 6.36 -11.50 -5.63
N ALA A 77 5.43 -10.68 -5.16
CA ALA A 77 4.13 -10.48 -5.78
C ALA A 77 4.07 -9.07 -6.37
N VAL A 78 3.61 -8.92 -7.61
CA VAL A 78 3.32 -7.65 -8.24
C VAL A 78 1.82 -7.56 -8.50
N LEU A 79 1.18 -6.58 -7.87
CA LEU A 79 -0.21 -6.23 -8.08
C LEU A 79 -0.27 -5.21 -9.22
N GLN A 80 -0.59 -5.68 -10.43
CA GLN A 80 -0.75 -4.85 -11.63
C GLN A 80 -2.11 -4.16 -11.62
N GLY A 81 -2.12 -2.99 -10.99
CA GLY A 81 -3.31 -2.19 -10.81
C GLY A 81 -3.87 -2.32 -9.39
N ARG A 82 -4.60 -1.28 -9.02
CA ARG A 82 -5.20 -1.05 -7.71
C ARG A 82 -6.68 -0.71 -7.86
N PHE A 83 -7.36 -0.74 -6.72
CA PHE A 83 -8.74 -0.29 -6.55
C PHE A 83 -8.74 1.05 -5.85
N HIS A 84 -9.68 1.91 -6.23
CA HIS A 84 -9.71 3.30 -5.75
C HIS A 84 -11.05 3.62 -5.09
N LEU A 85 -11.00 4.53 -4.11
CA LEU A 85 -12.22 4.98 -3.42
C LEU A 85 -13.18 5.72 -4.36
N TYR A 86 -12.66 6.45 -5.35
CA TYR A 86 -13.49 7.15 -6.33
C TYR A 86 -14.23 6.21 -7.29
N GLU A 87 -13.86 4.93 -7.37
CA GLU A 87 -14.61 3.89 -8.12
C GLU A 87 -15.89 3.46 -7.37
N GLY A 88 -16.17 4.04 -6.21
CA GLY A 88 -17.33 3.72 -5.37
C GLY A 88 -17.09 2.58 -4.39
N HIS A 89 -15.86 2.06 -4.30
CA HIS A 89 -15.50 1.02 -3.35
C HIS A 89 -15.45 1.54 -1.91
N ALA A 90 -15.91 0.73 -0.96
CA ALA A 90 -15.68 0.99 0.45
C ALA A 90 -14.17 0.87 0.78
N PRO A 91 -13.63 1.65 1.74
CA PRO A 91 -12.22 1.53 2.14
C PRO A 91 -11.81 0.11 2.54
N SER A 92 -12.71 -0.63 3.19
CA SER A 92 -12.48 -2.03 3.58
C SER A 92 -12.32 -2.98 2.39
N GLN A 93 -12.97 -2.70 1.25
CA GLN A 93 -12.83 -3.49 0.02
C GLN A 93 -11.51 -3.18 -0.69
N VAL A 94 -11.11 -1.90 -0.74
CA VAL A 94 -9.87 -1.47 -1.39
C VAL A 94 -8.63 -2.12 -0.77
N VAL A 95 -8.66 -2.39 0.53
CA VAL A 95 -7.51 -3.00 1.24
C VAL A 95 -7.51 -4.54 1.24
N ILE A 96 -8.51 -5.22 0.67
CA ILE A 96 -8.56 -6.69 0.61
C ILE A 96 -7.28 -7.30 0.02
N PRO A 97 -6.72 -6.80 -1.11
CA PRO A 97 -5.50 -7.38 -1.66
C PRO A 97 -4.32 -7.27 -0.70
N ILE A 98 -4.21 -6.13 0.00
CA ILE A 98 -3.12 -5.88 0.94
C ILE A 98 -3.22 -6.80 2.15
N ARG A 99 -4.43 -6.94 2.71
CA ARG A 99 -4.70 -7.90 3.79
C ARG A 99 -4.50 -9.34 3.35
N THR A 100 -4.81 -9.67 2.11
CA THR A 100 -4.55 -11.01 1.54
C THR A 100 -3.04 -11.27 1.43
N MET A 101 -2.26 -10.30 0.96
CA MET A 101 -0.80 -10.42 0.91
C MET A 101 -0.19 -10.60 2.31
N ALA A 102 -0.71 -9.88 3.32
CA ALA A 102 -0.31 -10.07 4.71
C ALA A 102 -0.48 -11.53 5.17
N LEU A 103 -1.67 -12.10 4.95
CA LEU A 103 -1.97 -13.50 5.33
C LEU A 103 -1.19 -14.54 4.52
N LEU A 104 -0.65 -14.16 3.35
CA LEU A 104 0.28 -15.00 2.60
C LEU A 104 1.70 -15.01 3.18
N GLY A 105 2.04 -14.08 4.07
CA GLY A 105 3.36 -13.94 4.69
C GLY A 105 4.22 -12.81 4.11
N VAL A 106 3.62 -11.91 3.33
CA VAL A 106 4.30 -10.70 2.86
C VAL A 106 4.55 -9.78 4.06
N HIS A 107 5.82 -9.48 4.30
CA HIS A 107 6.25 -8.58 5.38
C HIS A 107 6.82 -7.28 4.84
N THR A 108 7.01 -7.12 3.52
CA THR A 108 7.41 -5.86 2.90
C THR A 108 6.47 -5.51 1.76
N LEU A 109 5.91 -4.31 1.79
CA LEU A 109 4.99 -3.77 0.81
C LEU A 109 5.57 -2.52 0.16
N VAL A 110 5.81 -2.57 -1.15
CA VAL A 110 6.20 -1.42 -1.95
C VAL A 110 4.97 -0.88 -2.68
N LEU A 111 4.43 0.26 -2.27
CA LEU A 111 3.33 0.93 -2.98
C LEU A 111 3.88 1.96 -3.94
N THR A 112 3.38 1.98 -5.16
CA THR A 112 3.72 3.03 -6.12
C THR A 112 2.49 3.77 -6.60
N ASN A 113 2.64 5.07 -6.87
CA ASN A 113 1.63 5.85 -7.55
C ASN A 113 2.24 7.02 -8.32
N ALA A 114 1.44 7.60 -9.21
CA ALA A 114 1.73 8.90 -9.77
C ALA A 114 0.98 9.96 -8.95
N ALA A 115 1.65 11.08 -8.70
CA ALA A 115 1.16 12.17 -7.85
C ALA A 115 1.38 13.53 -8.51
N GLY A 116 0.51 14.48 -8.17
CA GLY A 116 0.66 15.90 -8.45
C GLY A 116 1.66 16.55 -7.48
N SER A 117 2.51 17.42 -7.99
CA SER A 117 3.46 18.16 -7.18
C SER A 117 2.82 19.39 -6.53
N LEU A 118 3.08 19.60 -5.23
CA LEU A 118 2.72 20.81 -4.49
C LEU A 118 3.94 21.69 -4.20
N ARG A 119 5.10 21.36 -4.78
CA ARG A 119 6.40 22.00 -4.51
C ARG A 119 7.11 22.31 -5.83
N PRO A 120 7.52 23.57 -6.07
CA PRO A 120 8.20 23.95 -7.32
C PRO A 120 9.44 23.09 -7.63
N GLU A 121 10.11 22.56 -6.59
CA GLU A 121 11.33 21.76 -6.71
C GLU A 121 11.05 20.30 -7.13
N LEU A 122 9.78 19.88 -7.12
CA LEU A 122 9.32 18.57 -7.59
C LEU A 122 8.67 18.74 -8.97
N SER A 123 9.39 18.29 -9.99
CA SER A 123 8.98 18.40 -11.39
C SER A 123 8.61 17.01 -11.94
N PRO A 124 7.91 16.94 -13.08
CA PRO A 124 7.55 15.67 -13.70
C PRO A 124 8.78 14.79 -13.92
N GLY A 125 8.65 13.49 -13.67
CA GLY A 125 9.78 12.54 -13.73
C GLY A 125 10.67 12.48 -12.49
N HIS A 126 10.50 13.40 -11.52
CA HIS A 126 11.15 13.26 -10.22
C HIS A 126 10.56 12.08 -9.44
N LEU A 127 11.38 11.46 -8.58
CA LEU A 127 10.97 10.45 -7.61
C LEU A 127 10.79 11.07 -6.23
N LEU A 128 9.63 10.86 -5.62
CA LEU A 128 9.42 11.21 -4.22
C LEU A 128 9.32 9.92 -3.38
N VAL A 129 10.15 9.82 -2.35
CA VAL A 129 10.15 8.75 -1.35
C VAL A 129 9.35 9.24 -0.15
N ILE A 130 8.17 8.65 0.05
CA ILE A 130 7.26 9.09 1.11
C ILE A 130 7.91 8.86 2.47
N ARG A 131 7.97 9.91 3.29
CA ARG A 131 8.35 9.79 4.71
C ARG A 131 7.17 9.81 5.66
N ASP A 132 6.07 10.39 5.22
CA ASP A 132 4.87 10.59 6.02
C ASP A 132 3.68 10.89 5.11
N HIS A 133 2.47 10.78 5.65
CA HIS A 133 1.27 11.17 4.93
C HIS A 133 0.27 11.98 5.75
N ILE A 134 -0.56 12.73 5.02
CA ILE A 134 -1.79 13.33 5.55
C ILE A 134 -2.95 12.54 4.93
N ASP A 135 -3.73 11.86 5.76
CA ASP A 135 -4.89 11.09 5.33
C ASP A 135 -6.18 11.90 5.53
N LEU A 136 -6.49 12.80 4.60
CA LEU A 136 -7.69 13.65 4.71
C LEU A 136 -8.99 12.83 4.73
N ALA A 137 -9.04 11.72 3.98
CA ALA A 137 -10.19 10.83 4.00
C ALA A 137 -10.34 10.14 5.37
N GLY A 138 -9.22 9.67 5.95
CA GLY A 138 -9.19 9.07 7.27
C GLY A 138 -9.59 10.03 8.38
N LEU A 139 -9.14 11.29 8.33
CA LEU A 139 -9.55 12.35 9.27
C LEU A 139 -11.06 12.63 9.21
N ALA A 140 -11.69 12.44 8.04
CA ALA A 140 -13.14 12.53 7.86
C ALA A 140 -13.89 11.21 8.13
N GLY A 141 -13.25 10.22 8.77
CA GLY A 141 -13.87 8.94 9.12
C GLY A 141 -13.97 7.93 7.97
N ARG A 142 -13.33 8.17 6.82
CA ARG A 142 -13.28 7.23 5.69
C ARG A 142 -12.01 6.38 5.70
N SER A 143 -11.73 5.75 6.84
CA SER A 143 -10.57 4.87 7.03
C SER A 143 -10.93 3.38 6.85
N PRO A 144 -10.02 2.54 6.31
CA PRO A 144 -10.20 1.09 6.25
C PRO A 144 -10.22 0.39 7.61
N LEU A 145 -9.92 1.12 8.70
CA LEU A 145 -9.95 0.62 10.08
C LEU A 145 -11.28 0.95 10.80
N VAL A 146 -12.20 1.66 10.15
CA VAL A 146 -13.54 1.91 10.70
C VAL A 146 -14.36 0.62 10.70
N GLY A 147 -15.06 0.36 11.80
CA GLY A 147 -15.80 -0.89 12.05
C GLY A 147 -15.11 -1.77 13.10
N PRO A 148 -15.52 -3.05 13.24
CA PRO A 148 -14.89 -4.01 14.16
C PRO A 148 -13.40 -4.24 13.84
N ASN A 149 -12.59 -4.48 14.87
CA ASN A 149 -11.19 -4.90 14.69
C ASN A 149 -11.12 -6.39 14.38
N ASP A 150 -10.09 -6.79 13.63
CA ASP A 150 -9.76 -8.19 13.39
C ASP A 150 -8.31 -8.39 13.81
N ASP A 151 -8.13 -9.04 14.96
CA ASP A 151 -6.83 -9.15 15.64
C ASP A 151 -5.79 -9.93 14.85
N ARG A 152 -6.20 -10.65 13.79
CA ARG A 152 -5.28 -11.30 12.84
C ARG A 152 -4.43 -10.29 12.06
N PHE A 153 -4.88 -9.04 11.93
CA PHE A 153 -4.18 -7.99 11.18
C PHE A 153 -3.44 -6.99 12.06
N GLY A 154 -3.70 -7.00 13.38
CA GLY A 154 -3.04 -6.10 14.32
C GLY A 154 -3.99 -5.45 15.33
N PRO A 155 -3.46 -4.51 16.15
CA PRO A 155 -4.18 -3.93 17.26
C PRO A 155 -5.29 -2.97 16.79
N ARG A 156 -6.26 -2.71 17.67
CA ARG A 156 -7.36 -1.77 17.42
C ARG A 156 -6.89 -0.36 17.06
N PHE A 157 -5.82 0.10 17.72
CA PHE A 157 -5.27 1.44 17.59
C PHE A 157 -3.79 1.37 17.20
N PRO A 158 -3.48 1.11 15.91
CA PRO A 158 -2.09 0.98 15.48
C PRO A 158 -1.37 2.34 15.53
N PRO A 159 -0.15 2.42 16.06
CA PRO A 159 0.67 3.62 15.92
C PRO A 159 1.06 3.82 14.45
N MET A 160 1.07 5.08 14.00
CA MET A 160 1.49 5.45 12.63
C MET A 160 2.94 5.97 12.59
N VAL A 161 3.63 5.99 13.73
CA VAL A 161 5.07 6.27 13.80
C VAL A 161 5.79 5.23 12.95
N ASP A 162 6.70 5.70 12.09
CA ASP A 162 7.47 4.85 11.18
C ASP A 162 6.62 3.92 10.28
N ALA A 163 5.37 4.31 10.00
CA ALA A 163 4.53 3.65 8.98
C ALA A 163 5.21 3.63 7.59
N TYR A 164 6.25 4.45 7.40
CA TYR A 164 7.20 4.40 6.30
C TYR A 164 8.61 4.14 6.86
N ASP A 165 9.14 2.95 6.62
CA ASP A 165 10.36 2.50 7.29
C ASP A 165 11.59 3.38 6.97
N PRO A 166 12.27 3.92 7.99
CA PRO A 166 13.42 4.78 7.78
C PRO A 166 14.58 4.13 7.02
N ALA A 167 14.82 2.83 7.21
CA ALA A 167 15.90 2.11 6.53
C ALA A 167 15.59 1.91 5.04
N LEU A 168 14.38 1.48 4.70
CA LEU A 168 13.92 1.29 3.33
C LEU A 168 13.84 2.62 2.59
N ARG A 169 13.45 3.71 3.26
CA ARG A 169 13.50 5.06 2.70
C ARG A 169 14.92 5.51 2.37
N ARG A 170 15.87 5.30 3.29
CA ARG A 170 17.29 5.61 3.05
C ARG A 170 17.83 4.79 1.88
N LEU A 171 17.51 3.50 1.84
CA LEU A 171 17.91 2.60 0.77
C LEU A 171 17.34 3.06 -0.59
N ALA A 172 16.05 3.38 -0.65
CA ALA A 172 15.41 3.87 -1.87
C ALA A 172 16.05 5.18 -2.39
N LEU A 173 16.38 6.12 -1.50
CA LEU A 173 17.08 7.35 -1.88
C LEU A 173 18.51 7.09 -2.36
N ALA A 174 19.22 6.16 -1.72
CA ALA A 174 20.60 5.81 -2.09
C ALA A 174 20.68 5.05 -3.43
N LEU A 175 19.70 4.21 -3.73
CA LEU A 175 19.64 3.43 -4.97
C LEU A 175 19.01 4.19 -6.14
N ALA A 176 18.34 5.31 -5.88
CA ALA A 176 17.68 6.05 -6.94
C ALA A 176 18.70 6.64 -7.94
N PRO A 177 18.52 6.42 -9.25
CA PRO A 177 19.32 7.09 -10.27
C PRO A 177 19.27 8.62 -10.11
N LYS A 178 20.40 9.29 -10.36
CA LYS A 178 20.53 10.74 -10.18
C LYS A 178 19.55 11.52 -11.06
N GLU A 179 19.20 10.95 -12.21
CA GLU A 179 18.27 11.48 -13.21
C GLU A 179 16.85 11.61 -12.63
N LEU A 180 16.47 10.72 -11.72
CA LEU A 180 15.17 10.77 -11.04
C LEU A 180 15.12 11.85 -9.95
N ARG A 181 16.25 12.50 -9.62
CA ARG A 181 16.32 13.59 -8.64
C ARG A 181 15.54 13.27 -7.35
N ALA A 182 15.76 12.06 -6.83
CA ALA A 182 14.95 11.51 -5.76
C ALA A 182 15.02 12.35 -4.49
N ARG A 183 13.86 12.59 -3.87
CA ARG A 183 13.72 13.37 -2.63
C ARG A 183 12.79 12.67 -1.66
N SER A 184 12.83 13.06 -0.39
CA SER A 184 11.86 12.59 0.61
C SER A 184 10.84 13.66 0.97
N GLY A 185 9.57 13.29 1.16
CA GLY A 185 8.51 14.26 1.47
C GLY A 185 7.21 13.65 1.97
N VAL A 186 6.24 14.53 2.23
CA VAL A 186 4.92 14.19 2.76
C VAL A 186 3.93 14.07 1.61
N TYR A 187 3.18 12.97 1.57
CA TYR A 187 2.11 12.74 0.60
C TYR A 187 0.75 13.04 1.23
N VAL A 188 -0.16 13.70 0.52
CA VAL A 188 -1.55 13.86 0.97
C VAL A 188 -2.49 13.08 0.06
N GLY A 189 -3.30 12.23 0.69
CA GLY A 189 -4.33 11.44 0.01
C GLY A 189 -5.67 12.19 -0.01
N VAL A 190 -6.20 12.46 -1.20
CA VAL A 190 -7.53 13.06 -1.40
C VAL A 190 -8.52 12.06 -2.04
N GLY A 191 -9.80 12.42 -2.03
CA GLY A 191 -10.88 11.56 -2.53
C GLY A 191 -10.93 11.41 -4.05
N GLY A 192 -10.67 12.49 -4.81
CA GLY A 192 -10.89 12.52 -6.27
C GLY A 192 -12.39 12.43 -6.65
N PRO A 193 -12.73 12.25 -7.94
CA PRO A 193 -11.84 12.08 -9.09
C PRO A 193 -11.46 13.40 -9.80
N SER A 194 -11.93 14.54 -9.29
CA SER A 194 -11.50 15.85 -9.77
C SER A 194 -10.11 16.16 -9.23
N TYR A 195 -9.22 16.65 -10.09
CA TYR A 195 -7.97 17.26 -9.65
C TYR A 195 -8.21 18.48 -8.76
N GLU A 196 -7.19 18.83 -7.99
CA GLU A 196 -7.25 19.92 -7.03
C GLU A 196 -7.32 21.28 -7.74
N THR A 197 -8.21 22.14 -7.24
CA THR A 197 -8.23 23.56 -7.59
C THR A 197 -6.96 24.26 -7.10
N PRO A 198 -6.60 25.44 -7.66
CA PRO A 198 -5.47 26.21 -7.17
C PRO A 198 -5.57 26.58 -5.67
N ALA A 199 -6.78 26.76 -5.14
CA ALA A 199 -7.00 27.06 -3.73
C ALA A 199 -6.69 25.85 -2.84
N GLU A 200 -7.16 24.67 -3.23
CA GLU A 200 -6.84 23.40 -2.56
C GLU A 200 -5.33 23.13 -2.61
N CYS A 201 -4.68 23.30 -3.75
CA CYS A 201 -3.22 23.17 -3.86
C CYS A 201 -2.48 24.09 -2.87
N ARG A 202 -2.90 25.35 -2.73
CA ARG A 202 -2.31 26.28 -1.74
C ARG A 202 -2.56 25.82 -0.31
N TYR A 203 -3.77 25.34 0.00
CA TYR A 203 -4.11 24.79 1.31
C TYR A 203 -3.24 23.57 1.65
N LEU A 204 -3.20 22.57 0.77
CA LEU A 204 -2.42 21.34 0.94
C LEU A 204 -0.92 21.64 1.11
N ARG A 205 -0.40 22.62 0.36
CA ARG A 205 0.97 23.12 0.53
C ARG A 205 1.22 23.70 1.92
N ARG A 206 0.30 24.53 2.43
CA ARG A 206 0.41 25.19 3.74
C ARG A 206 0.37 24.20 4.90
N VAL A 207 -0.38 23.11 4.77
CA VAL A 207 -0.41 22.03 5.79
C VAL A 207 0.76 21.05 5.67
N GLY A 208 1.78 21.37 4.86
CA GLY A 208 3.04 20.62 4.82
C GLY A 208 3.14 19.52 3.77
N ALA A 209 2.10 19.29 2.95
CA ALA A 209 2.15 18.28 1.90
C ALA A 209 3.09 18.68 0.75
N HIS A 210 3.86 17.73 0.23
CA HIS A 210 4.81 17.91 -0.87
C HIS A 210 4.25 17.39 -2.20
N ALA A 211 3.47 16.33 -2.14
CA ALA A 211 2.73 15.78 -3.26
C ALA A 211 1.30 15.44 -2.84
N VAL A 212 0.37 15.57 -3.78
CA VAL A 212 -1.01 15.15 -3.63
C VAL A 212 -1.29 14.03 -4.61
N GLY A 213 -2.08 13.06 -4.19
CA GLY A 213 -2.68 12.15 -5.13
C GLY A 213 -4.03 11.70 -4.62
N GLU A 214 -4.84 11.31 -5.58
CA GLU A 214 -6.02 10.54 -5.27
C GLU A 214 -5.55 9.18 -4.77
N ARG A 215 -6.35 8.55 -3.93
CA ARG A 215 -6.23 7.09 -3.77
C ARG A 215 -6.65 6.35 -5.05
N GLY A 216 -6.28 6.83 -6.25
CA GLY A 216 -5.35 6.12 -7.12
C GLY A 216 -5.45 6.23 -8.65
N ARG A 217 -5.61 7.42 -9.23
CA ARG A 217 -5.12 7.66 -10.61
C ARG A 217 -4.03 8.71 -10.60
N GLY A 218 -3.02 8.50 -11.43
CA GLY A 218 -2.18 9.58 -11.93
C GLY A 218 -2.23 9.56 -13.44
N LEU A 219 -2.80 10.62 -14.02
CA LEU A 219 -2.64 11.03 -15.41
C LEU A 219 -3.14 12.46 -15.56
N GLY A 220 -2.37 13.38 -14.99
CA GLY A 220 -2.33 14.79 -15.38
C GLY A 220 -0.94 15.07 -15.96
N ARG A 221 -0.83 15.97 -16.94
CA ARG A 221 0.45 16.41 -17.49
C ARG A 221 1.34 16.90 -16.34
N GLY A 222 2.29 16.06 -15.94
CA GLY A 222 3.31 16.42 -14.96
C GLY A 222 3.55 15.46 -13.79
N SER A 223 3.32 14.16 -13.95
CA SER A 223 3.41 13.18 -12.87
C SER A 223 4.85 12.91 -12.39
N SER A 224 5.07 13.01 -11.09
CA SER A 224 6.21 12.39 -10.38
C SER A 224 5.87 10.94 -10.06
N LYS A 225 6.85 10.02 -10.16
CA LYS A 225 6.68 8.62 -9.73
C LYS A 225 6.94 8.56 -8.22
N LEU A 226 6.09 7.86 -7.48
CA LEU A 226 6.17 7.76 -6.02
C LEU A 226 6.40 6.32 -5.61
N THR A 227 7.32 6.09 -4.68
CA THR A 227 7.54 4.78 -4.05
C THR A 227 7.38 4.92 -2.54
N GLN A 228 6.46 4.14 -1.99
CA GLN A 228 6.23 3.90 -0.56
C GLN A 228 6.72 2.49 -0.28
N ILE A 229 7.50 2.31 0.79
CA ILE A 229 7.91 0.98 1.25
C ILE A 229 7.48 0.88 2.71
N GLN A 230 6.60 -0.08 3.02
CA GLN A 230 6.19 -0.41 4.38
C GLN A 230 6.70 -1.81 4.72
N PRO A 231 7.45 -2.02 5.79
CA PRO A 231 7.45 -3.30 6.47
C PRO A 231 6.10 -3.46 7.16
N GLN A 232 5.60 -4.69 7.23
CA GLN A 232 4.70 -5.04 8.31
C GLN A 232 5.52 -4.93 9.59
N THR A 233 5.18 -3.96 10.43
CA THR A 233 5.74 -3.90 11.77
C THR A 233 5.19 -5.09 12.55
N SER A 234 5.92 -6.20 12.48
CA SER A 234 5.83 -7.27 13.48
C SER A 234 6.51 -6.76 14.74
N SER A 235 5.78 -6.03 15.58
CA SER A 235 6.00 -6.22 17.01
C SER A 235 5.33 -7.55 17.36
N GLU A 236 6.15 -8.62 17.23
CA GLU A 236 5.95 -9.96 17.79
C GLU A 236 4.98 -10.93 17.09
N LEU A 237 5.56 -11.88 16.36
CA LEU A 237 5.16 -13.29 16.40
C LEU A 237 6.46 -14.11 16.29
N PRO A 238 6.69 -15.18 17.06
CA PRO A 238 5.70 -16.17 17.49
C PRO A 238 5.71 -16.46 19.00
N GLN A 239 4.55 -16.77 19.60
CA GLN A 239 4.50 -17.87 20.58
C GLN A 239 3.16 -18.62 20.47
N ILE A 240 3.26 -19.88 20.03
CA ILE A 240 2.29 -20.93 20.33
C ILE A 240 2.80 -21.57 21.63
N GLN A 241 2.09 -21.39 22.75
CA GLN A 241 1.56 -22.48 23.59
C GLN A 241 0.71 -21.94 24.77
N PRO A 242 -0.23 -22.76 25.31
CA PRO A 242 -1.28 -22.33 26.24
C PRO A 242 -0.96 -22.61 27.72
N GLN A 243 -1.89 -22.22 28.61
CA GLN A 243 -1.98 -22.40 30.07
C GLN A 243 -1.30 -21.31 30.90
N THR A 244 -1.77 -20.83 32.05
CA THR A 244 -3.05 -20.79 32.79
C THR A 244 -2.80 -19.79 33.94
N SER A 245 -3.89 -19.25 34.50
CA SER A 245 -4.02 -18.74 35.89
C SER A 245 -3.16 -17.57 36.39
N SER A 246 -3.88 -16.50 36.77
CA SER A 246 -3.72 -15.64 37.96
C SER A 246 -2.32 -15.19 38.37
N GLU A 247 -2.05 -13.88 38.27
CA GLU A 247 -1.81 -12.99 39.43
C GLU A 247 -1.45 -11.57 38.94
N LEU A 248 -2.07 -10.55 39.55
CA LEU A 248 -1.63 -9.16 39.50
C LEU A 248 -0.41 -8.99 40.42
N PRO A 249 0.56 -8.11 40.08
CA PRO A 249 0.64 -6.81 40.79
C PRO A 249 1.08 -5.66 39.85
N GLN A 250 0.45 -4.48 39.92
CA GLN A 250 0.78 -3.34 40.79
C GLN A 250 2.17 -2.69 40.55
N ILE A 251 2.09 -1.38 40.21
CA ILE A 251 2.98 -0.27 40.60
C ILE A 251 4.09 0.15 39.59
N TRP A 252 4.03 1.45 39.26
CA TRP A 252 4.98 2.32 38.55
C TRP A 252 6.33 2.48 39.29
N PRO A 253 7.34 3.13 38.68
CA PRO A 253 7.44 4.60 38.70
C PRO A 253 7.41 5.26 37.31
#